data_AF-A0A856MFX3-F1
#
_entry.id   AF-A0A856MFX3-F1
#
_cell.length_a   1.000
_cell.length_b   1.000
_cell.length_c   1.000
_cell.angle_alpha   90.00
_cell.angle_beta   90.00
_cell.angle_gamma   90.00
#
_symmetry.space_group_name_H-M   'P 1'
#
loop_
_entity.id
_entity.type
_entity.pdbx_description
1 polymer ?
#
loop_
_entity_poly.entity_id
_entity_poly.type
_entity_poly.pdbx_seq_one_letter_code
_entity_poly.pdbx_strand_id
1 'polypeptide(L)'
;MNPNLTDWESDWDDDLPPEPEEVYQDLVRALKRKSGFGLFFVQCTPVEAERFITQLPQEIPQKKVATLRLVEAIDNLYARVTEFVQDKPTDILLIKGLEYSLYKYEQRSFGEITEGQFSNITRVPPILNHLNQQRERFRDDFPFCFVFLLRSFSINYLIHRAPDFFDWRSGVFKLPTTPEVVEEESNRLVLEGDYKKYLQLNAEQKIEKVLEFQELLTQQHQTESRKLGLLFELGNLLVAAKEYEQAIASYDQALKIKPDYDSAWYNRGIALQNLGRYEEAIASYDQALKIKPDYDSAWNNRGIALQNLGRYEEAIASYDQALKFKPDYDSAWYNKACSYALQGNIEQAIENLEKAIHLNPDKYQEMAKTDSDFDSLREDERFLVLIQAQQTGN
;
A
#
# COMPACT_ATOMS: atom_id res chain seq x y z
N MET A 1 0.08 63.11 33.77
CA MET A 1 -0.39 62.79 32.40
C MET A 1 0.71 61.97 31.75
N ASN A 2 0.50 60.66 31.65
CA ASN A 2 1.40 59.75 30.95
C ASN A 2 0.57 59.11 29.82
N PRO A 3 0.79 59.47 28.55
CA PRO A 3 0.01 58.91 27.46
C PRO A 3 0.82 57.90 26.64
N ASN A 4 0.29 56.68 26.57
CA ASN A 4 0.33 55.76 25.44
C ASN A 4 1.70 55.38 24.83
N LEU A 5 2.16 54.19 25.19
CA LEU A 5 2.50 53.18 24.20
C LEU A 5 1.89 51.86 24.69
N THR A 6 0.93 51.42 23.89
CA THR A 6 0.03 50.29 24.04
C THR A 6 0.77 48.96 24.12
N ASP A 7 0.35 48.14 25.08
CA ASP A 7 0.52 46.70 25.09
C ASP A 7 0.09 46.08 23.75
N TRP A 8 1.05 45.49 23.04
CA TRP A 8 0.81 44.49 22.00
C TRP A 8 1.68 43.27 22.32
N GLU A 9 1.60 42.80 23.56
CA GLU A 9 1.89 41.40 23.86
C GLU A 9 0.82 40.59 23.16
N SER A 10 1.23 40.08 22.01
CA SER A 10 0.48 39.15 21.20
C SER A 10 0.17 37.92 22.03
N ASP A 11 -1.11 37.74 22.39
CA ASP A 11 -1.69 36.47 22.83
C ASP A 11 -1.44 35.43 21.73
N TRP A 12 -0.26 34.79 21.79
CA TRP A 12 0.07 33.57 21.05
C TRP A 12 -0.19 32.34 21.93
N ASP A 13 -1.21 32.39 22.79
CA ASP A 13 -1.94 31.18 23.21
C ASP A 13 -2.79 30.70 22.02
N ASP A 14 -2.14 30.48 20.87
CA ASP A 14 -2.65 29.63 19.81
C ASP A 14 -2.81 28.24 20.45
N ASP A 15 -4.07 27.86 20.71
CA ASP A 15 -4.51 26.61 21.32
C ASP A 15 -3.60 25.43 20.90
N LEU A 16 -2.70 25.00 21.80
CA LEU A 16 -2.02 23.73 21.63
C LEU A 16 -3.10 22.65 21.45
N PRO A 17 -2.98 21.77 20.44
CA PRO A 17 -3.94 20.71 20.24
C PRO A 17 -4.08 19.91 21.55
N PRO A 18 -5.31 19.57 21.96
CA PRO A 18 -5.55 18.94 23.25
C PRO A 18 -4.72 17.66 23.37
N GLU A 19 -4.17 17.43 24.56
CA GLU A 19 -3.34 16.26 24.83
C GLU A 19 -4.13 14.97 24.52
N PRO A 20 -3.49 13.93 23.95
CA PRO A 20 -4.18 12.68 23.59
C PRO A 20 -5.05 12.09 24.69
N GLU A 21 -4.54 12.13 25.91
CA GLU A 21 -5.24 11.62 27.08
C GLU A 21 -6.47 12.48 27.41
N GLU A 22 -6.42 13.80 27.22
CA GLU A 22 -7.56 14.67 27.48
C GLU A 22 -8.72 14.36 26.51
N VAL A 23 -8.43 14.23 25.21
CA VAL A 23 -9.44 13.89 24.19
C VAL A 23 -10.06 12.53 24.47
N TYR A 24 -9.24 11.54 24.85
CA TYR A 24 -9.72 10.21 25.24
C TYR A 24 -10.64 10.29 26.47
N GLN A 25 -10.20 10.99 27.54
CA GLN A 25 -10.99 11.14 28.76
C GLN A 25 -12.31 11.88 28.52
N ASP A 26 -12.35 12.86 27.61
CA ASP A 26 -13.58 13.54 27.23
C ASP A 26 -14.57 12.63 26.50
N LEU A 27 -14.08 11.79 25.59
CA LEU A 27 -14.89 10.74 24.96
C LEU A 27 -15.47 9.79 26.02
N VAL A 28 -14.64 9.29 26.94
CA VAL A 28 -15.08 8.38 28.02
C VAL A 28 -16.13 9.06 28.91
N ARG A 29 -15.93 10.32 29.30
CA ARG A 29 -16.91 11.11 30.09
C ARG A 29 -18.21 11.32 29.34
N ALA A 30 -18.17 11.54 28.02
CA ALA A 30 -19.36 11.70 27.19
C ALA A 30 -20.16 10.40 27.11
N LEU A 31 -19.48 9.27 26.86
CA LEU A 31 -20.09 7.95 26.81
C LEU A 31 -20.67 7.51 28.17
N LYS A 32 -19.98 7.83 29.27
CA LYS A 32 -20.45 7.56 30.63
C LYS A 32 -21.76 8.27 30.94
N ARG A 33 -21.90 9.54 30.51
CA ARG A 33 -23.08 10.37 30.74
C ARG A 33 -24.24 10.05 29.79
N LYS A 34 -23.95 9.53 28.60
CA LYS A 34 -24.99 9.25 27.60
C LYS A 34 -25.90 8.09 28.03
N SER A 35 -27.20 8.31 27.93
CA SER A 35 -28.24 7.29 28.09
C SER A 35 -29.11 7.23 26.84
N GLY A 36 -29.55 6.05 26.44
CA GLY A 36 -30.36 5.88 25.23
C GLY A 36 -29.56 6.07 23.95
N PHE A 37 -30.26 6.44 22.88
CA PHE A 37 -29.68 6.60 21.55
C PHE A 37 -28.66 7.74 21.46
N GLY A 38 -27.51 7.46 20.86
CA GLY A 38 -26.46 8.42 20.55
C GLY A 38 -25.58 7.94 19.41
N LEU A 39 -24.99 8.87 18.66
CA LEU A 39 -24.02 8.58 17.60
C LEU A 39 -22.70 9.29 17.95
N PHE A 40 -21.63 8.51 18.02
CA PHE A 40 -20.27 8.97 18.22
C PHE A 40 -19.41 8.45 17.07
N PHE A 41 -18.62 9.32 16.46
CA PHE A 41 -17.69 9.02 15.39
C PHE A 41 -16.29 9.32 15.91
N VAL A 42 -15.49 8.27 16.03
CA VAL A 42 -14.15 8.33 16.59
C VAL A 42 -13.16 8.08 15.47
N GLN A 43 -12.44 9.12 15.06
CA GLN A 43 -11.30 8.99 14.16
C GLN A 43 -10.14 8.36 14.94
N CYS A 44 -9.65 7.21 14.48
CA CYS A 44 -8.54 6.51 15.11
C CYS A 44 -7.85 5.54 14.14
N THR A 45 -6.59 5.22 14.42
CA THR A 45 -5.84 4.13 13.79
C THR A 45 -6.36 2.74 14.23
N PRO A 46 -6.00 1.64 13.53
CA PRO A 46 -6.41 0.30 13.92
C PRO A 46 -5.99 -0.09 15.34
N VAL A 47 -4.76 0.27 15.74
CA VAL A 47 -4.25 -0.02 17.10
C VAL A 47 -4.99 0.79 18.16
N GLU A 48 -5.24 2.08 17.93
CA GLU A 48 -6.04 2.88 18.85
C GLU A 48 -7.47 2.33 18.98
N ALA A 49 -8.08 1.90 17.87
CA ALA A 49 -9.39 1.26 17.90
C ALA A 49 -9.38 0.00 18.79
N GLU A 50 -8.36 -0.86 18.68
CA GLU A 50 -8.24 -2.05 19.54
C GLU A 50 -7.98 -1.73 21.01
N ARG A 51 -7.12 -0.74 21.28
CA ARG A 51 -6.87 -0.24 22.64
C ARG A 51 -8.16 0.29 23.25
N PHE A 52 -8.90 1.13 22.51
CA PHE A 52 -10.20 1.67 22.92
C PHE A 52 -11.24 0.58 23.20
N ILE A 53 -11.37 -0.41 22.30
CA ILE A 53 -12.26 -1.57 22.49
C ILE A 53 -11.93 -2.34 23.77
N THR A 54 -10.64 -2.48 24.09
CA THR A 54 -10.17 -3.26 25.23
C THR A 54 -10.30 -2.50 26.56
N GLN A 55 -10.01 -1.20 26.56
CA GLN A 55 -9.96 -0.36 27.75
C GLN A 55 -11.34 0.11 28.19
N LEU A 56 -12.20 0.54 27.25
CA LEU A 56 -13.48 1.17 27.57
C LEU A 56 -14.35 0.34 28.52
N PRO A 57 -14.55 -0.99 28.34
CA PRO A 57 -15.38 -1.78 29.26
C PRO A 57 -14.86 -1.81 30.70
N GLN A 58 -13.55 -1.63 30.91
CA GLN A 58 -12.92 -1.61 32.24
C GLN A 58 -13.10 -0.27 32.94
N GLU A 59 -13.13 0.83 32.17
CA GLU A 59 -13.27 2.20 32.69
C GLU A 59 -14.71 2.61 32.97
N ILE A 60 -15.67 1.99 32.27
CA ILE A 60 -17.11 2.21 32.48
C ILE A 60 -17.85 0.90 32.79
N PRO A 61 -17.50 0.18 33.87
CA PRO A 61 -18.05 -1.15 34.18
C PRO A 61 -19.57 -1.14 34.44
N GLN A 62 -20.16 0.02 34.70
CA GLN A 62 -21.60 0.21 34.83
C GLN A 62 -22.37 0.18 33.50
N LYS A 63 -21.68 0.16 32.34
CA LYS A 63 -22.28 0.12 31.00
C LYS A 63 -21.99 -1.23 30.34
N LYS A 64 -23.00 -1.81 29.68
CA LYS A 64 -22.85 -3.01 28.86
C LYS A 64 -22.31 -2.62 27.49
N VAL A 65 -21.01 -2.73 27.31
CA VAL A 65 -20.32 -2.44 26.05
C VAL A 65 -20.25 -3.71 25.20
N ALA A 66 -20.70 -3.63 23.96
CA ALA A 66 -20.56 -4.69 22.96
C ALA A 66 -19.75 -4.18 21.75
N THR A 67 -19.11 -5.08 21.02
CA THR A 67 -18.29 -4.71 19.85
C THR A 67 -18.69 -5.53 18.63
N LEU A 68 -19.18 -4.85 17.60
CA LEU A 68 -19.43 -5.41 16.28
C LEU A 68 -18.21 -5.16 15.38
N ARG A 69 -17.57 -6.24 14.95
CA ARG A 69 -16.42 -6.21 14.02
C ARG A 69 -16.88 -6.60 12.63
N LEU A 70 -16.82 -5.67 11.70
CA LEU A 70 -17.02 -5.92 10.28
C LEU A 70 -15.67 -6.29 9.68
N VAL A 71 -15.61 -7.39 8.94
CA VAL A 71 -14.38 -7.91 8.32
C VAL A 71 -14.48 -7.97 6.79
N GLU A 72 -15.59 -7.49 6.25
CA GLU A 72 -15.92 -7.48 4.84
C GLU A 72 -16.88 -6.31 4.54
N ALA A 73 -17.02 -5.97 3.26
CA ALA A 73 -17.97 -4.98 2.81
C ALA A 73 -19.41 -5.39 3.13
N ILE A 74 -20.22 -4.43 3.58
CA ILE A 74 -21.65 -4.60 3.85
C ILE A 74 -22.44 -3.45 3.22
N ASP A 75 -23.67 -3.73 2.80
CA ASP A 75 -24.58 -2.70 2.30
C ASP A 75 -25.64 -2.28 3.32
N ASN A 76 -25.84 -3.08 4.38
CA ASN A 76 -26.94 -2.92 5.33
C ASN A 76 -26.45 -3.07 6.78
N LEU A 77 -26.00 -1.95 7.38
CA LEU A 77 -25.58 -1.94 8.78
C LEU A 77 -26.73 -2.25 9.74
N TYR A 78 -27.94 -1.76 9.46
CA TYR A 78 -29.11 -1.94 10.34
C TYR A 78 -29.40 -3.43 10.60
N ALA A 79 -29.41 -4.24 9.54
CA ALA A 79 -29.65 -5.68 9.65
C ALA A 79 -28.54 -6.37 10.46
N ARG A 80 -27.26 -6.02 10.19
CA ARG A 80 -26.11 -6.57 10.92
C ARG A 80 -26.16 -6.20 12.41
N VAL A 81 -26.52 -4.97 12.75
CA VAL A 81 -26.71 -4.54 14.14
C VAL A 81 -27.87 -5.30 14.79
N THR A 82 -29.02 -5.40 14.10
CA THR A 82 -30.21 -6.10 14.60
C THR A 82 -29.89 -7.55 14.98
N GLU A 83 -29.24 -8.28 14.08
CA GLU A 83 -28.80 -9.66 14.32
C GLU A 83 -27.77 -9.73 15.46
N PHE A 84 -26.79 -8.82 15.46
CA PHE A 84 -25.71 -8.86 16.43
C PHE A 84 -26.18 -8.64 17.87
N VAL A 85 -27.11 -7.70 18.09
CA VAL A 85 -27.62 -7.33 19.43
C VAL A 85 -28.83 -8.14 19.86
N GLN A 86 -29.31 -9.07 19.02
CA GLN A 86 -30.44 -9.94 19.36
C GLN A 86 -30.16 -10.67 20.69
N ASP A 87 -31.07 -10.50 21.65
CA ASP A 87 -30.98 -11.04 23.00
C ASP A 87 -29.75 -10.62 23.82
N LYS A 88 -29.03 -9.57 23.38
CA LYS A 88 -27.85 -9.03 24.05
C LYS A 88 -28.13 -7.64 24.62
N PRO A 89 -28.25 -7.50 25.95
CA PRO A 89 -28.44 -6.19 26.55
C PRO A 89 -27.20 -5.33 26.32
N THR A 90 -27.40 -4.19 25.64
CA THR A 90 -26.32 -3.32 25.16
C THR A 90 -26.63 -1.88 25.54
N ASP A 91 -25.69 -1.18 26.16
CA ASP A 91 -25.75 0.26 26.42
C ASP A 91 -24.90 1.06 25.43
N ILE A 92 -23.80 0.46 24.96
CA ILE A 92 -22.86 1.04 23.99
C ILE A 92 -22.46 -0.05 22.99
N LEU A 93 -22.65 0.21 21.70
CA LEU A 93 -22.19 -0.63 20.62
C LEU A 93 -21.01 0.04 19.90
N LEU A 94 -19.83 -0.53 20.07
CA LEU A 94 -18.64 -0.18 19.28
C LEU A 94 -18.73 -0.86 17.91
N ILE A 95 -18.50 -0.12 16.84
CA ILE A 95 -18.50 -0.63 15.46
C ILE A 95 -17.14 -0.31 14.83
N LYS A 96 -16.46 -1.34 14.35
CA LYS A 96 -15.19 -1.25 13.61
C LYS A 96 -15.33 -1.94 12.26
N GLY A 97 -14.66 -1.41 11.22
CA GLY A 97 -14.60 -2.03 9.89
C GLY A 97 -15.68 -1.55 8.92
N LEU A 98 -16.33 -0.41 9.19
CA LEU A 98 -17.28 0.16 8.23
C LEU A 98 -16.60 0.57 6.92
N GLU A 99 -15.31 0.91 7.01
CA GLU A 99 -14.40 1.25 5.92
C GLU A 99 -14.27 0.18 4.84
N TYR A 100 -14.47 -1.11 5.17
CA TYR A 100 -14.47 -2.20 4.19
C TYR A 100 -15.52 -1.99 3.09
N SER A 101 -16.62 -1.31 3.42
CA SER A 101 -17.70 -1.00 2.48
C SER A 101 -17.39 0.22 1.60
N LEU A 102 -16.26 0.89 1.85
CA LEU A 102 -15.85 2.12 1.17
C LEU A 102 -14.64 1.89 0.25
N TYR A 103 -13.76 0.93 0.54
CA TYR A 103 -12.52 0.71 -0.23
C TYR A 103 -12.74 0.58 -1.74
N LYS A 104 -13.76 -0.16 -2.18
CA LYS A 104 -14.10 -0.32 -3.59
C LYS A 104 -14.43 1.00 -4.31
N TYR A 105 -14.87 2.00 -3.56
CA TYR A 105 -15.27 3.31 -4.07
C TYR A 105 -14.16 4.36 -3.94
N GLU A 106 -13.06 4.01 -3.25
CA GLU A 106 -11.92 4.89 -3.08
C GLU A 106 -11.13 4.99 -4.38
N GLN A 107 -11.40 6.05 -5.13
CA GLN A 107 -10.65 6.41 -6.34
C GLN A 107 -9.45 7.29 -6.00
N ARG A 108 -8.52 6.80 -5.18
CA ARG A 108 -7.23 7.50 -5.05
C ARG A 108 -6.36 7.17 -6.25
N SER A 109 -6.07 8.16 -7.08
CA SER A 109 -4.75 8.19 -7.72
C SER A 109 -3.75 8.24 -6.56
N PHE A 110 -2.99 7.17 -6.36
CA PHE A 110 -2.12 6.93 -5.19
C PHE A 110 -0.99 7.98 -4.93
N GLY A 111 -1.05 9.18 -5.49
CA GLY A 111 0.00 10.21 -5.43
C GLY A 111 -0.42 11.59 -4.92
N GLU A 112 -1.71 11.86 -4.71
CA GLU A 112 -2.14 13.09 -4.06
C GLU A 112 -2.55 12.81 -2.61
N ILE A 113 -1.69 13.20 -1.67
CA ILE A 113 -2.16 13.56 -0.32
C ILE A 113 -2.86 14.91 -0.47
N THR A 114 -4.02 14.92 -1.11
CA THR A 114 -4.91 16.07 -1.09
C THR A 114 -6.00 15.76 -0.07
N GLU A 115 -5.84 16.31 1.14
CA GLU A 115 -6.99 16.61 1.97
C GLU A 115 -7.97 17.41 1.10
N GLY A 116 -9.07 16.78 0.67
CA GLY A 116 -10.22 17.48 0.11
C GLY A 116 -10.49 17.35 -1.39
N GLN A 117 -9.73 16.59 -2.19
CA GLN A 117 -10.15 16.29 -3.56
C GLN A 117 -10.92 14.97 -3.64
N PHE A 118 -12.24 15.06 -3.49
CA PHE A 118 -13.16 13.98 -3.87
C PHE A 118 -13.03 13.78 -5.38
N SER A 119 -12.20 12.83 -5.78
CA SER A 119 -12.14 12.32 -7.15
C SER A 119 -13.49 11.71 -7.49
N ASN A 120 -14.34 12.56 -8.06
CA ASN A 120 -15.49 12.26 -8.90
C ASN A 120 -16.11 10.86 -8.72
N ILE A 121 -16.65 10.59 -7.53
CA ILE A 121 -17.29 9.30 -7.26
C ILE A 121 -18.63 9.30 -8.00
N THR A 122 -18.62 8.72 -9.20
CA THR A 122 -19.79 8.56 -10.08
C THR A 122 -20.92 7.76 -9.42
N ARG A 123 -20.69 7.11 -8.26
CA ARG A 123 -21.68 6.30 -7.52
C ARG A 123 -21.55 6.47 -6.00
N VAL A 124 -22.67 6.65 -5.31
CA VAL A 124 -22.71 6.64 -3.84
C VAL A 124 -22.56 5.18 -3.35
N PRO A 125 -21.63 4.87 -2.42
CA PRO A 125 -21.55 3.54 -1.80
C PRO A 125 -22.91 3.15 -1.20
N PRO A 126 -23.44 1.93 -1.47
CA PRO A 126 -24.77 1.52 -1.01
C PRO A 126 -24.95 1.66 0.50
N ILE A 127 -23.90 1.34 1.27
CA ILE A 127 -23.87 1.50 2.72
C ILE A 127 -24.22 2.92 3.17
N LEU A 128 -23.71 3.96 2.50
CA LEU A 128 -23.92 5.36 2.90
C LEU A 128 -25.35 5.81 2.61
N ASN A 129 -25.88 5.42 1.44
CA ASN A 129 -27.27 5.68 1.09
C ASN A 129 -28.22 4.97 2.07
N HIS A 130 -27.91 3.72 2.42
CA HIS A 130 -28.66 2.95 3.38
C HIS A 130 -28.64 3.60 4.78
N LEU A 131 -27.48 4.07 5.26
CA LEU A 131 -27.36 4.76 6.55
C LEU A 131 -28.26 6.00 6.63
N ASN A 132 -28.28 6.86 5.59
CA ASN A 132 -29.18 8.01 5.55
C ASN A 132 -30.65 7.59 5.67
N GLN A 133 -31.06 6.56 4.93
CA GLN A 133 -32.45 6.10 4.91
C GLN A 133 -32.89 5.45 6.23
N GLN A 134 -31.97 4.89 7.02
CA GLN A 134 -32.29 4.17 8.25
C GLN A 134 -32.10 4.97 9.53
N ARG A 135 -31.62 6.23 9.47
CA ARG A 135 -31.28 7.03 10.67
C ARG A 135 -32.37 7.04 11.75
N GLU A 136 -33.62 7.32 11.36
CA GLU A 136 -34.74 7.38 12.30
C GLU A 136 -35.03 6.02 12.92
N ARG A 137 -34.93 4.94 12.13
CA ARG A 137 -35.06 3.57 12.62
C ARG A 137 -33.93 3.20 13.58
N PHE A 138 -32.70 3.66 13.33
CA PHE A 138 -31.61 3.47 14.28
C PHE A 138 -31.94 4.11 15.64
N ARG A 139 -32.51 5.32 15.65
CA ARG A 139 -32.92 5.99 16.88
C ARG A 139 -34.06 5.27 17.59
N ASP A 140 -35.07 4.86 16.84
CA ASP A 140 -36.32 4.37 17.40
C ASP A 140 -36.20 2.90 17.85
N ASP A 141 -35.42 2.08 17.14
CA ASP A 141 -35.29 0.64 17.39
C ASP A 141 -34.12 0.28 18.33
N PHE A 142 -33.10 1.15 18.44
CA PHE A 142 -31.91 0.90 19.25
C PHE A 142 -31.73 1.95 20.36
N PRO A 143 -32.22 1.67 21.58
CA PRO A 143 -32.14 2.61 22.71
C PRO A 143 -30.75 2.61 23.38
N PHE A 144 -29.68 2.60 22.59
CA PHE A 144 -28.30 2.58 23.07
C PHE A 144 -27.37 3.42 22.19
N CYS A 145 -26.16 3.67 22.68
CA CYS A 145 -25.19 4.52 22.01
C CYS A 145 -24.37 3.75 20.97
N PHE A 146 -24.18 4.32 19.78
CA PHE A 146 -23.27 3.81 18.75
C PHE A 146 -21.96 4.58 18.78
N VAL A 147 -20.84 3.86 18.73
CA VAL A 147 -19.50 4.43 18.59
C VAL A 147 -18.84 3.82 17.37
N PHE A 148 -18.71 4.60 16.31
CA PHE A 148 -18.06 4.22 15.07
C PHE A 148 -16.56 4.53 15.18
N LEU A 149 -15.74 3.49 15.16
CA LEU A 149 -14.27 3.59 15.12
C LEU A 149 -13.86 3.61 13.65
N LEU A 150 -13.39 4.75 13.17
CA LEU A 150 -13.26 5.04 11.74
C LEU A 150 -11.88 5.56 11.39
N ARG A 151 -11.41 5.18 10.20
CA ARG A 151 -10.26 5.80 9.56
C ARG A 151 -10.61 7.22 9.10
N SER A 152 -9.61 8.09 9.02
CA SER A 152 -9.76 9.49 8.59
C SER A 152 -10.56 9.63 7.28
N PHE A 153 -10.22 8.83 6.27
CA PHE A 153 -10.91 8.88 4.97
C PHE A 153 -12.39 8.48 5.07
N SER A 154 -12.75 7.55 5.95
CA SER A 154 -14.14 7.08 6.10
C SER A 154 -15.05 8.14 6.68
N ILE A 155 -14.51 8.98 7.58
CA ILE A 155 -15.24 10.14 8.12
C ILE A 155 -15.55 11.14 7.00
N ASN A 156 -14.62 11.37 6.08
CA ASN A 156 -14.87 12.25 4.93
C ASN A 156 -16.03 11.72 4.06
N TYR A 157 -16.13 10.40 3.83
CA TYR A 157 -17.29 9.83 3.14
C TYR A 157 -18.60 10.09 3.87
N LEU A 158 -18.62 9.90 5.19
CA LEU A 158 -19.82 10.10 5.99
C LEU A 158 -20.27 11.57 5.96
N ILE A 159 -19.33 12.52 6.15
CA ILE A 159 -19.60 13.96 6.08
C ILE A 159 -20.24 14.34 4.74
N HIS A 160 -19.66 13.88 3.63
CA HIS A 160 -20.06 14.37 2.31
C HIS A 160 -21.18 13.56 1.64
N ARG A 161 -21.40 12.30 2.04
CA ARG A 161 -22.33 11.38 1.37
C ARG A 161 -23.32 10.69 2.30
N ALA A 162 -23.16 10.80 3.62
CA ALA A 162 -24.15 10.39 4.61
C ALA A 162 -24.51 11.50 5.62
N PRO A 163 -24.81 12.74 5.18
CA PRO A 163 -24.96 13.89 6.08
C PRO A 163 -26.16 13.78 7.04
N ASP A 164 -27.22 13.08 6.65
CA ASP A 164 -28.38 12.88 7.55
C ASP A 164 -27.96 11.99 8.73
N PHE A 165 -27.18 10.95 8.45
CA PHE A 165 -26.65 10.05 9.47
C PHE A 165 -25.53 10.71 10.29
N PHE A 166 -24.67 11.52 9.67
CA PHE A 166 -23.53 12.23 10.28
C PHE A 166 -23.89 13.65 10.79
N ASP A 167 -25.11 13.85 11.29
CA ASP A 167 -25.63 15.16 11.72
C ASP A 167 -24.79 15.81 12.87
N TRP A 168 -24.82 17.14 13.03
CA TRP A 168 -24.06 17.93 14.03
C TRP A 168 -24.36 17.55 15.49
N ARG A 169 -25.46 16.83 15.73
CA ARG A 169 -25.79 16.25 17.04
C ARG A 169 -24.93 15.05 17.39
N SER A 170 -24.14 14.55 16.45
CA SER A 170 -23.21 13.44 16.63
C SER A 170 -21.91 13.95 17.22
N GLY A 171 -21.36 13.20 18.18
CA GLY A 171 -20.04 13.53 18.73
C GLY A 171 -18.94 13.08 17.77
N VAL A 172 -18.06 13.98 17.34
CA VAL A 172 -16.86 13.63 16.57
C VAL A 172 -15.65 13.78 17.49
N PHE A 173 -14.88 12.71 17.64
CA PHE A 173 -13.66 12.67 18.44
C PHE A 173 -12.52 12.22 17.55
N LYS A 174 -11.37 12.88 17.63
CA LYS A 174 -10.15 12.45 16.94
C LYS A 174 -9.17 12.00 17.99
N LEU A 175 -9.01 10.69 18.16
CA LEU A 175 -7.98 10.16 19.03
C LEU A 175 -6.63 10.44 18.36
N PRO A 176 -5.78 11.29 18.94
CA PRO A 176 -4.47 11.54 18.37
C PRO A 176 -3.52 10.40 18.74
N THR A 177 -2.65 10.06 17.78
CA THR A 177 -1.69 8.98 17.94
C THR A 177 -0.55 9.37 18.87
N THR A 178 -0.26 8.52 19.86
CA THR A 178 0.93 8.71 20.68
C THR A 178 2.18 8.30 19.88
N PRO A 179 3.38 8.85 20.19
CA PRO A 179 4.62 8.44 19.56
C PRO A 179 4.85 6.92 19.59
N GLU A 180 4.48 6.26 20.69
CA GLU A 180 4.63 4.82 20.88
C GLU A 180 3.73 4.03 19.93
N VAL A 181 2.48 4.49 19.70
CA VAL A 181 1.56 3.86 18.73
C VAL A 181 2.08 4.02 17.32
N VAL A 182 2.53 5.21 16.95
CA VAL A 182 3.08 5.47 15.61
C VAL A 182 4.28 4.57 15.35
N GLU A 183 5.14 4.39 16.35
CA GLU A 183 6.29 3.51 16.27
C GLU A 183 5.90 2.04 16.14
N GLU A 184 5.02 1.54 17.01
CA GLU A 184 4.53 0.15 16.98
C GLU A 184 3.90 -0.19 15.61
N GLU A 185 3.03 0.68 15.10
CA GLU A 185 2.35 0.48 13.83
C GLU A 185 3.30 0.57 12.63
N SER A 186 4.23 1.52 12.65
CA SER A 186 5.22 1.64 11.59
C SER A 186 6.11 0.40 11.53
N ASN A 187 6.56 -0.09 12.69
CA ASN A 187 7.37 -1.30 12.77
C ASN A 187 6.60 -2.54 12.32
N ARG A 188 5.33 -2.67 12.71
CA ARG A 188 4.46 -3.77 12.27
C ARG A 188 4.37 -3.83 10.74
N LEU A 189 4.03 -2.72 10.08
CA LEU A 189 3.88 -2.71 8.62
C LEU A 189 5.18 -2.98 7.88
N VAL A 190 6.29 -2.43 8.36
CA VAL A 190 7.60 -2.65 7.73
C VAL A 190 8.05 -4.11 7.90
N LEU A 191 7.85 -4.71 9.08
CA LEU A 191 8.22 -6.10 9.36
C LEU A 191 7.30 -7.12 8.67
N GLU A 192 6.02 -6.80 8.49
CA GLU A 192 5.08 -7.61 7.72
C GLU A 192 5.30 -7.53 6.21
N GLY A 193 6.11 -6.57 5.76
CA GLY A 193 6.40 -6.29 4.37
C GLY A 193 6.96 -7.49 3.62
N ASP A 194 6.21 -7.96 2.63
CA ASP A 194 6.59 -9.10 1.79
C ASP A 194 5.93 -8.96 0.42
N TYR A 195 6.76 -8.71 -0.59
CA TYR A 195 6.31 -8.55 -1.98
C TYR A 195 5.50 -9.75 -2.49
N LYS A 196 5.85 -10.99 -2.11
CA LYS A 196 5.10 -12.19 -2.52
C LYS A 196 3.71 -12.22 -1.90
N LYS A 197 3.58 -11.77 -0.65
CA LYS A 197 2.25 -11.62 -0.02
C LYS A 197 1.44 -10.53 -0.69
N TYR A 198 2.06 -9.39 -1.01
CA TYR A 198 1.36 -8.31 -1.72
C TYR A 198 0.78 -8.74 -3.06
N LEU A 199 1.49 -9.60 -3.82
CA LEU A 199 0.97 -10.16 -5.07
C LEU A 199 -0.29 -11.02 -4.88
N GLN A 200 -0.45 -11.67 -3.71
CA GLN A 200 -1.59 -12.55 -3.40
C GLN A 200 -2.83 -11.79 -2.89
N LEU A 201 -2.69 -10.52 -2.51
CA LEU A 201 -3.80 -9.70 -2.05
C LEU A 201 -4.79 -9.42 -3.19
N ASN A 202 -6.07 -9.42 -2.86
CA ASN A 202 -7.10 -8.91 -3.76
C ASN A 202 -7.03 -7.37 -3.85
N ALA A 203 -7.78 -6.77 -4.78
CA ALA A 203 -7.75 -5.32 -5.01
C ALA A 203 -8.14 -4.51 -3.76
N GLU A 204 -9.15 -4.94 -3.01
CA GLU A 204 -9.65 -4.24 -1.82
C GLU A 204 -8.63 -4.29 -0.68
N GLN A 205 -7.99 -5.44 -0.47
CA GLN A 205 -6.92 -5.62 0.52
C GLN A 205 -5.67 -4.79 0.19
N LYS A 206 -5.34 -4.63 -1.10
CA LYS A 206 -4.25 -3.73 -1.52
C LYS A 206 -4.59 -2.29 -1.19
N ILE A 207 -5.81 -1.83 -1.50
CA ILE A 207 -6.28 -0.48 -1.18
C ILE A 207 -6.22 -0.23 0.33
N GLU A 208 -6.74 -1.16 1.15
CA GLU A 208 -6.68 -1.10 2.61
C GLU A 208 -5.24 -0.87 3.10
N LYS A 209 -4.30 -1.71 2.67
CA LYS A 209 -2.91 -1.58 3.10
C LYS A 209 -2.26 -0.29 2.62
N VAL A 210 -2.52 0.16 1.39
CA VAL A 210 -1.95 1.44 0.92
C VAL A 210 -2.47 2.60 1.76
N LEU A 211 -3.76 2.64 2.08
CA LEU A 211 -4.33 3.68 2.94
C LEU A 211 -3.70 3.65 4.34
N GLU A 212 -3.39 2.46 4.84
CA GLU A 212 -2.70 2.27 6.12
C GLU A 212 -1.29 2.88 6.11
N PHE A 213 -0.49 2.59 5.08
CA PHE A 213 0.82 3.21 4.88
C PHE A 213 0.73 4.73 4.75
N GLN A 214 -0.19 5.23 3.92
CA GLN A 214 -0.37 6.67 3.69
C GLN A 214 -0.76 7.42 4.97
N GLU A 215 -1.68 6.87 5.76
CA GLU A 215 -2.08 7.51 7.01
C GLU A 215 -0.92 7.56 8.02
N LEU A 216 -0.14 6.47 8.15
CA LEU A 216 1.04 6.47 9.02
C LEU A 216 2.11 7.47 8.56
N LEU A 217 2.32 7.63 7.25
CA LEU A 217 3.30 8.59 6.71
C LEU A 217 2.96 10.05 7.07
N THR A 218 1.68 10.36 7.29
CA THR A 218 1.21 11.71 7.66
C THR A 218 1.22 11.97 9.18
N GLN A 219 1.52 10.99 10.02
CA GLN A 219 1.48 11.16 11.49
C GLN A 219 2.60 12.09 11.98
N GLN A 220 2.26 12.96 12.94
CA GLN A 220 3.16 14.00 13.47
C GLN A 220 4.44 13.44 14.09
N HIS A 221 4.37 12.29 14.76
CA HIS A 221 5.51 11.68 15.47
C HIS A 221 6.38 10.76 14.60
N GLN A 222 6.25 10.87 13.27
CA GLN A 222 7.09 10.09 12.37
C GLN A 222 8.53 10.58 12.35
N THR A 223 9.46 9.62 12.29
CA THR A 223 10.88 9.88 12.07
C THR A 223 11.24 9.56 10.64
N GLU A 224 12.29 10.21 10.12
CA GLU A 224 12.79 9.95 8.76
C GLU A 224 13.17 8.47 8.57
N SER A 225 13.74 7.82 9.59
CA SER A 225 14.06 6.38 9.52
C SER A 225 12.81 5.50 9.38
N ARG A 226 11.70 5.83 10.06
CA ARG A 226 10.45 5.08 9.93
C ARG A 226 9.76 5.35 8.60
N LYS A 227 9.72 6.62 8.19
CA LYS A 227 9.21 7.01 6.87
C LYS A 227 9.94 6.29 5.76
N LEU A 228 11.26 6.16 5.83
CA LEU A 228 12.06 5.42 4.85
C LEU A 228 11.54 3.99 4.65
N GLY A 229 11.34 3.25 5.74
CA GLY A 229 10.82 1.87 5.68
C GLY A 229 9.39 1.82 5.11
N LEU A 230 8.51 2.70 5.59
CA LEU A 230 7.13 2.78 5.12
C LEU A 230 7.04 3.14 3.63
N LEU A 231 7.83 4.10 3.15
CA LEU A 231 7.86 4.52 1.75
C LEU A 231 8.37 3.40 0.84
N PHE A 232 9.38 2.66 1.27
CA PHE A 232 9.91 1.54 0.52
C PHE A 232 8.87 0.41 0.38
N GLU A 233 8.23 0.02 1.49
CA GLU A 233 7.20 -1.02 1.48
C GLU A 233 5.92 -0.58 0.75
N LEU A 234 5.54 0.69 0.86
CA LEU A 234 4.48 1.28 0.06
C LEU A 234 4.80 1.18 -1.44
N GLY A 235 6.03 1.50 -1.84
CA GLY A 235 6.49 1.32 -3.21
C GLY A 235 6.34 -0.13 -3.69
N ASN A 236 6.75 -1.11 -2.87
CA ASN A 236 6.63 -2.53 -3.19
C ASN A 236 5.16 -2.96 -3.38
N LEU A 237 4.28 -2.51 -2.49
CA LEU A 237 2.85 -2.77 -2.56
C LEU A 237 2.21 -2.15 -3.81
N LEU A 238 2.60 -0.92 -4.16
CA LEU A 238 2.11 -0.22 -5.36
C LEU A 238 2.57 -0.91 -6.65
N VAL A 239 3.81 -1.42 -6.70
CA VAL A 239 4.26 -2.30 -7.81
C VAL A 239 3.38 -3.55 -7.91
N ALA A 240 3.07 -4.20 -6.78
CA ALA A 240 2.19 -5.36 -6.76
C ALA A 240 0.73 -5.02 -7.17
N ALA A 241 0.32 -3.77 -7.01
CA ALA A 241 -0.95 -3.23 -7.49
C ALA A 241 -0.91 -2.77 -8.96
N LYS A 242 0.28 -2.77 -9.60
CA LYS A 242 0.55 -2.22 -10.94
C LYS A 242 0.36 -0.70 -11.05
N GLU A 243 0.50 0.00 -9.92
CA GLU A 243 0.42 1.47 -9.80
C GLU A 243 1.86 2.02 -9.85
N TYR A 244 2.47 1.96 -11.03
CA TYR A 244 3.91 2.13 -11.18
C TYR A 244 4.37 3.58 -10.98
N GLU A 245 3.62 4.58 -11.44
CA GLU A 245 3.94 6.00 -11.23
C GLU A 245 4.02 6.34 -9.74
N GLN A 246 3.11 5.82 -8.93
CA GLN A 246 3.02 6.11 -7.51
C GLN A 246 4.05 5.28 -6.72
N ALA A 247 4.35 4.07 -7.19
CA ALA A 247 5.50 3.32 -6.69
C ALA A 247 6.80 4.11 -6.87
N ILE A 248 7.03 4.67 -8.07
CA ILE A 248 8.19 5.53 -8.36
C ILE A 248 8.22 6.74 -7.42
N ALA A 249 7.09 7.43 -7.22
CA ALA A 249 7.02 8.55 -6.29
C ALA A 249 7.37 8.16 -4.85
N SER A 250 6.95 6.97 -4.40
CA SER A 250 7.27 6.44 -3.07
C SER A 250 8.76 6.14 -2.95
N TYR A 251 9.36 5.49 -3.96
CA TYR A 251 10.81 5.27 -3.99
C TYR A 251 11.61 6.57 -4.07
N ASP A 252 11.15 7.57 -4.83
CA ASP A 252 11.80 8.88 -4.91
C ASP A 252 11.82 9.59 -3.55
N GLN A 253 10.73 9.49 -2.78
CA GLN A 253 10.71 10.01 -1.41
C GLN A 253 11.65 9.22 -0.48
N ALA A 254 11.67 7.88 -0.56
CA ALA A 254 12.62 7.06 0.19
C ALA A 254 14.07 7.43 -0.13
N LEU A 255 14.38 7.66 -1.41
CA LEU A 255 15.71 8.03 -1.90
C LEU A 255 16.13 9.45 -1.52
N LYS A 256 15.18 10.37 -1.29
CA LYS A 256 15.48 11.68 -0.68
C LYS A 256 15.97 11.54 0.76
N ILE A 257 15.42 10.57 1.51
CA ILE A 257 15.83 10.29 2.89
C ILE A 257 17.16 9.51 2.91
N LYS A 258 17.27 8.49 2.07
CA LYS A 258 18.45 7.63 1.96
C LYS A 258 18.88 7.47 0.49
N PRO A 259 19.77 8.36 -0.02
CA PRO A 259 20.23 8.31 -1.41
C PRO A 259 21.03 7.06 -1.77
N ASP A 260 21.66 6.42 -0.79
CA ASP A 260 22.47 5.20 -0.95
C ASP A 260 21.67 3.91 -0.71
N TYR A 261 20.34 3.94 -0.95
CA TYR A 261 19.49 2.76 -0.83
C TYR A 261 19.38 2.00 -2.15
N ASP A 262 20.29 1.05 -2.36
CA ASP A 262 20.40 0.22 -3.57
C ASP A 262 19.08 -0.49 -3.95
N SER A 263 18.37 -1.05 -2.96
CA SER A 263 17.12 -1.75 -3.20
C SER A 263 15.99 -0.83 -3.69
N ALA A 264 15.93 0.41 -3.20
CA ALA A 264 14.96 1.41 -3.68
C ALA A 264 15.27 1.85 -5.12
N TRP A 265 16.55 2.07 -5.46
CA TRP A 265 16.96 2.35 -6.83
C TRP A 265 16.62 1.20 -7.79
N TYR A 266 16.89 -0.03 -7.38
CA TYR A 266 16.57 -1.22 -8.17
C TYR A 266 15.05 -1.35 -8.41
N ASN A 267 14.23 -1.27 -7.35
CA ASN A 267 12.78 -1.42 -7.49
C ASN A 267 12.14 -0.24 -8.24
N ARG A 268 12.70 0.98 -8.13
CA ARG A 268 12.34 2.11 -8.98
C ARG A 268 12.61 1.82 -10.46
N GLY A 269 13.75 1.21 -10.77
CA GLY A 269 14.09 0.76 -12.13
C GLY A 269 13.08 -0.25 -12.68
N ILE A 270 12.65 -1.22 -11.86
CA ILE A 270 11.61 -2.19 -12.24
C ILE A 270 10.30 -1.48 -12.57
N ALA A 271 9.85 -0.55 -11.72
CA ALA A 271 8.61 0.19 -11.96
C ALA A 271 8.67 1.02 -13.26
N LEU A 272 9.81 1.70 -13.52
CA LEU A 272 10.03 2.45 -14.76
C LEU A 272 10.04 1.56 -16.00
N GLN A 273 10.66 0.38 -15.91
CA GLN A 273 10.68 -0.59 -17.00
C GLN A 273 9.26 -1.10 -17.34
N ASN A 274 8.41 -1.31 -16.34
CA ASN A 274 7.00 -1.69 -16.57
C ASN A 274 6.19 -0.57 -17.25
N LEU A 275 6.63 0.68 -17.14
CA LEU A 275 6.07 1.83 -17.87
C LEU A 275 6.70 2.04 -19.25
N GLY A 276 7.65 1.21 -19.67
CA GLY A 276 8.41 1.39 -20.91
C GLY A 276 9.40 2.56 -20.89
N ARG A 277 9.68 3.14 -19.71
CA ARG A 277 10.63 4.26 -19.53
C ARG A 277 12.05 3.71 -19.36
N TYR A 278 12.56 3.06 -20.40
CA TYR A 278 13.77 2.24 -20.33
C TYR A 278 15.04 3.04 -20.00
N GLU A 279 15.23 4.24 -20.54
CA GLU A 279 16.39 5.09 -20.20
C GLU A 279 16.43 5.46 -18.72
N GLU A 280 15.28 5.78 -18.13
CA GLU A 280 15.19 6.12 -16.71
C GLU A 280 15.35 4.88 -15.82
N ALA A 281 14.88 3.72 -16.30
CA ALA A 281 15.12 2.44 -15.63
C ALA A 281 16.62 2.12 -15.58
N ILE A 282 17.33 2.28 -16.71
CA ILE A 282 18.79 2.10 -16.79
C ILE A 282 19.50 3.03 -15.81
N ALA A 283 19.14 4.32 -15.78
CA ALA A 283 19.72 5.27 -14.83
C ALA A 283 19.50 4.85 -13.36
N SER A 284 18.34 4.27 -13.05
CA SER A 284 18.04 3.76 -11.71
C SER A 284 18.86 2.51 -11.37
N TYR A 285 19.00 1.57 -12.31
CA TYR A 285 19.86 0.41 -12.14
C TYR A 285 21.33 0.80 -12.01
N ASP A 286 21.81 1.80 -12.77
CA ASP A 286 23.16 2.33 -12.66
C ASP A 286 23.45 2.89 -11.26
N GLN A 287 22.49 3.59 -10.63
CA GLN A 287 22.64 4.03 -9.24
C GLN A 287 22.69 2.85 -8.27
N ALA A 288 21.79 1.87 -8.43
CA ALA A 288 21.80 0.66 -7.60
C ALA A 288 23.16 -0.07 -7.69
N LEU A 289 23.70 -0.21 -8.91
CA LEU A 289 24.96 -0.89 -9.20
C LEU A 289 26.19 -0.10 -8.74
N LYS A 290 26.12 1.24 -8.73
CA LYS A 290 27.17 2.08 -8.14
C LYS A 290 27.30 1.85 -6.63
N ILE A 291 26.18 1.63 -5.95
CA ILE A 291 26.12 1.37 -4.51
C ILE A 291 26.47 -0.10 -4.22
N LYS A 292 25.91 -1.02 -5.01
CA LYS A 292 26.06 -2.48 -4.87
C LYS A 292 26.47 -3.12 -6.20
N PRO A 293 27.78 -3.18 -6.51
CA PRO A 293 28.26 -3.66 -7.81
C PRO A 293 27.99 -5.14 -8.10
N ASP A 294 27.82 -5.97 -7.07
CA ASP A 294 27.58 -7.42 -7.16
C ASP A 294 26.08 -7.78 -7.27
N TYR A 295 25.21 -6.81 -7.55
CA TYR A 295 23.78 -7.02 -7.68
C TYR A 295 23.42 -7.63 -9.05
N ASP A 296 23.56 -8.95 -9.17
CA ASP A 296 23.33 -9.71 -10.41
C ASP A 296 22.00 -9.40 -11.10
N SER A 297 20.92 -9.25 -10.33
CA SER A 297 19.58 -9.01 -10.86
C SER A 297 19.42 -7.59 -11.40
N ALA A 298 20.13 -6.60 -10.83
CA ALA A 298 20.18 -5.25 -11.38
C ALA A 298 20.96 -5.22 -12.71
N TRP A 299 22.07 -5.96 -12.81
CA TRP A 299 22.79 -6.12 -14.08
C TRP A 299 21.94 -6.79 -15.16
N ASN A 300 21.22 -7.87 -14.82
CA ASN A 300 20.33 -8.54 -15.76
C ASN A 300 19.20 -7.61 -16.23
N ASN A 301 18.50 -6.92 -15.33
CA ASN A 301 17.39 -6.04 -15.71
C ASN A 301 17.86 -4.79 -16.48
N ARG A 302 19.06 -4.28 -16.18
CA ARG A 302 19.71 -3.25 -17.00
C ARG A 302 19.93 -3.75 -18.41
N GLY A 303 20.40 -4.99 -18.59
CA GLY A 303 20.54 -5.63 -19.89
C GLY A 303 19.22 -5.71 -20.66
N ILE A 304 18.14 -6.13 -19.98
CA ILE A 304 16.80 -6.20 -20.58
C ILE A 304 16.33 -4.81 -21.05
N ALA A 305 16.49 -3.78 -20.23
CA ALA A 305 16.13 -2.42 -20.61
C ALA A 305 16.95 -1.91 -21.81
N LEU A 306 18.24 -2.23 -21.89
CA LEU A 306 19.11 -1.88 -23.02
C LEU A 306 18.72 -2.63 -24.31
N GLN A 307 18.38 -3.91 -24.21
CA GLN A 307 17.90 -4.71 -25.35
C GLN A 307 16.60 -4.13 -25.92
N ASN A 308 15.66 -3.70 -25.06
CA ASN A 308 14.42 -3.03 -25.50
C ASN A 308 14.68 -1.69 -26.22
N LEU A 309 15.83 -1.06 -25.99
CA LEU A 309 16.28 0.13 -26.71
C LEU A 309 17.12 -0.19 -27.96
N GLY A 310 17.32 -1.47 -28.28
CA GLY A 310 18.18 -1.91 -29.40
C GLY A 310 19.68 -1.74 -29.14
N ARG A 311 20.11 -1.49 -27.90
CA ARG A 311 21.51 -1.30 -27.49
C ARG A 311 22.15 -2.64 -27.10
N TYR A 312 22.22 -3.56 -28.07
CA TYR A 312 22.55 -4.96 -27.82
C TYR A 312 23.95 -5.19 -27.25
N GLU A 313 24.97 -4.45 -27.71
CA GLU A 313 26.34 -4.60 -27.19
C GLU A 313 26.42 -4.25 -25.70
N GLU A 314 25.71 -3.20 -25.27
CA GLU A 314 25.66 -2.79 -23.86
C GLU A 314 24.79 -3.73 -23.02
N ALA A 315 23.75 -4.30 -23.62
CA ALA A 315 22.94 -5.34 -22.99
C ALA A 315 23.78 -6.59 -22.70
N ILE A 316 24.53 -7.09 -23.69
CA ILE A 316 25.46 -8.22 -23.57
C ILE A 316 26.49 -7.96 -22.47
N ALA A 317 27.11 -6.78 -22.44
CA ALA A 317 28.05 -6.41 -21.39
C ALA A 317 27.41 -6.42 -19.98
N SER A 318 26.12 -6.04 -19.88
CA SER A 318 25.38 -6.10 -18.61
C SER A 318 25.09 -7.54 -18.20
N TYR A 319 24.70 -8.41 -19.13
CA TYR A 319 24.52 -9.83 -18.86
C TYR A 319 25.84 -10.50 -18.45
N ASP A 320 26.97 -10.14 -19.06
CA ASP A 320 28.29 -10.63 -18.67
C ASP A 320 28.64 -10.26 -17.22
N GLN A 321 28.30 -9.04 -16.77
CA GLN A 321 28.46 -8.68 -15.36
C GLN A 321 27.54 -9.50 -14.45
N ALA A 322 26.26 -9.69 -14.82
CA ALA A 322 25.35 -10.54 -14.05
C ALA A 322 25.91 -11.96 -13.90
N LEU A 323 26.39 -12.56 -15.00
CA LEU A 323 26.95 -13.89 -15.05
C LEU A 323 28.31 -14.03 -14.35
N LYS A 324 29.10 -12.95 -14.29
CA LYS A 324 30.33 -12.91 -13.49
C LYS A 324 30.05 -13.10 -12.01
N PHE A 325 28.99 -12.48 -11.49
CA PHE A 325 28.60 -12.61 -10.08
C PHE A 325 27.75 -13.86 -9.82
N LYS A 326 26.95 -14.28 -10.80
CA LYS A 326 26.08 -15.46 -10.72
C LYS A 326 26.18 -16.31 -12.00
N PRO A 327 27.15 -17.22 -12.10
CA PRO A 327 27.36 -18.03 -13.31
C PRO A 327 26.21 -18.98 -13.68
N ASP A 328 25.39 -19.35 -12.70
CA ASP A 328 24.20 -20.19 -12.86
C ASP A 328 22.92 -19.37 -13.11
N TYR A 329 23.04 -18.07 -13.45
CA TYR A 329 21.90 -17.22 -13.78
C TYR A 329 21.35 -17.52 -15.18
N ASP A 330 20.55 -18.58 -15.24
CA ASP A 330 19.93 -19.13 -16.43
C ASP A 330 19.24 -18.08 -17.33
N SER A 331 18.52 -17.12 -16.76
CA SER A 331 17.85 -16.06 -17.54
C SER A 331 18.83 -15.06 -18.16
N ALA A 332 19.97 -14.79 -17.51
CA ALA A 332 20.99 -13.90 -18.08
C ALA A 332 21.67 -14.56 -19.30
N TRP A 333 21.92 -15.87 -19.26
CA TRP A 333 22.39 -16.63 -20.43
C TRP A 333 21.39 -16.57 -21.59
N TYR A 334 20.10 -16.77 -21.29
CA TYR A 334 19.04 -16.71 -22.30
C TYR A 334 18.92 -15.33 -22.94
N ASN A 335 18.83 -14.26 -22.13
CA ASN A 335 18.70 -12.90 -22.64
C ASN A 335 19.94 -12.46 -23.44
N LYS A 336 21.13 -12.94 -23.04
CA LYS A 336 22.36 -12.74 -23.81
C LYS A 336 22.32 -13.46 -25.15
N ALA A 337 21.79 -14.69 -25.21
CA ALA A 337 21.57 -15.42 -26.46
C ALA A 337 20.62 -14.67 -27.39
N CYS A 338 19.49 -14.17 -26.88
CA CYS A 338 18.56 -13.33 -27.64
C CYS A 338 19.26 -12.09 -28.21
N SER A 339 20.07 -11.39 -27.41
CA SER A 339 20.80 -10.20 -27.87
C SER A 339 21.80 -10.52 -29.00
N TYR A 340 22.50 -11.66 -28.93
CA TYR A 340 23.36 -12.10 -30.04
C TYR A 340 22.57 -12.48 -31.29
N ALA A 341 21.41 -13.14 -31.13
CA ALA A 341 20.54 -13.52 -32.24
C ALA A 341 20.02 -12.29 -33.00
N LEU A 342 19.60 -11.26 -32.27
CA LEU A 342 19.16 -9.97 -32.80
C LEU A 342 20.28 -9.20 -33.52
N GLN A 343 21.55 -9.42 -33.14
CA GLN A 343 22.73 -8.91 -33.86
C GLN A 343 23.13 -9.77 -35.07
N GLY A 344 22.49 -10.93 -35.28
CA GLY A 344 22.89 -11.90 -36.31
C GLY A 344 24.16 -12.69 -35.97
N ASN A 345 24.62 -12.66 -34.72
CA ASN A 345 25.76 -13.45 -34.26
C ASN A 345 25.30 -14.87 -33.85
N ILE A 346 25.06 -15.70 -34.88
CA ILE A 346 24.45 -17.03 -34.74
C ILE A 346 25.26 -17.94 -33.81
N GLU A 347 26.59 -17.95 -33.93
CA GLU A 347 27.46 -18.82 -33.12
C GLU A 347 27.29 -18.53 -31.64
N GLN A 348 27.43 -17.26 -31.26
CA GLN A 348 27.32 -16.85 -29.86
C GLN A 348 25.88 -17.01 -29.35
N ALA A 349 24.86 -16.78 -30.17
CA ALA A 349 23.48 -17.02 -29.78
C ALA A 349 23.25 -18.49 -29.39
N ILE A 350 23.73 -19.43 -30.20
CA ILE A 350 23.62 -20.88 -29.96
C ILE A 350 24.38 -21.27 -28.69
N GLU A 351 25.65 -20.88 -28.56
CA GLU A 351 26.48 -21.20 -27.38
C GLU A 351 25.85 -20.72 -26.06
N ASN A 352 25.29 -19.51 -26.04
CA ASN A 352 24.68 -18.95 -24.82
C ASN A 352 23.29 -19.59 -24.55
N LEU A 353 22.53 -19.92 -25.60
CA LEU A 353 21.26 -20.64 -25.46
C LEU A 353 21.48 -22.06 -24.92
N GLU A 354 22.53 -22.75 -25.36
CA GLU A 354 22.94 -24.05 -24.80
C GLU A 354 23.17 -23.98 -23.29
N LYS A 355 23.85 -22.93 -22.81
CA LYS A 355 24.06 -22.72 -21.38
C LYS A 355 22.75 -22.51 -20.62
N ALA A 356 21.85 -21.70 -21.16
CA ALA A 356 20.53 -21.48 -20.57
C ALA A 356 19.73 -22.78 -20.48
N ILE A 357 19.64 -23.53 -21.59
CA ILE A 357 18.94 -24.82 -21.68
C ILE A 357 19.58 -25.84 -20.73
N HIS A 358 20.91 -25.89 -20.61
CA HIS A 358 21.57 -26.82 -19.68
C HIS A 358 21.14 -26.57 -18.22
N LEU A 359 20.95 -25.30 -17.83
CA LEU A 359 20.53 -24.92 -16.48
C LEU A 359 19.03 -25.13 -16.24
N ASN A 360 18.19 -24.89 -17.26
CA ASN A 360 16.73 -25.05 -17.17
C ASN A 360 16.13 -25.47 -18.53
N PRO A 361 16.20 -26.78 -18.86
CA PRO A 361 15.86 -27.27 -20.20
C PRO A 361 14.41 -27.01 -20.57
N ASP A 362 13.48 -27.45 -19.72
CA ASP A 362 12.04 -27.38 -19.97
C ASP A 362 11.59 -25.95 -20.23
N LYS A 363 12.12 -24.97 -19.48
CA LYS A 363 11.78 -23.56 -19.65
C LYS A 363 12.29 -23.01 -20.97
N TYR A 364 13.61 -23.12 -21.23
CA TYR A 364 14.21 -22.39 -22.35
C TYR A 364 14.05 -23.09 -23.69
N GLN A 365 13.88 -24.41 -23.73
CA GLN A 365 13.50 -25.10 -24.96
C GLN A 365 12.11 -24.67 -25.43
N GLU A 366 11.14 -24.58 -24.51
CA GLU A 366 9.79 -24.12 -24.86
C GLU A 366 9.78 -22.63 -25.24
N MET A 367 10.48 -21.78 -24.50
CA MET A 367 10.57 -20.35 -24.85
C MET A 367 11.21 -20.14 -26.23
N ALA A 368 12.37 -20.76 -26.48
CA ALA A 368 13.14 -20.54 -27.71
C ALA A 368 12.40 -20.99 -28.99
N LYS A 369 11.49 -21.97 -28.91
CA LYS A 369 10.65 -22.41 -30.04
C LYS A 369 9.79 -21.27 -30.62
N THR A 370 9.32 -20.38 -29.76
CA THR A 370 8.34 -19.35 -30.12
C THR A 370 8.87 -17.92 -30.01
N ASP A 371 10.02 -17.72 -29.38
CA ASP A 371 10.61 -16.40 -29.16
C ASP A 371 11.18 -15.83 -30.47
N SER A 372 10.59 -14.71 -30.92
CA SER A 372 10.92 -14.06 -32.20
C SER A 372 12.37 -13.58 -32.29
N ASP A 373 13.05 -13.39 -31.16
CA ASP A 373 14.46 -12.98 -31.16
C ASP A 373 15.35 -14.00 -31.89
N PHE A 374 14.93 -15.27 -31.96
CA PHE A 374 15.61 -16.35 -32.67
C PHE A 374 15.07 -16.64 -34.07
N ASP A 375 14.26 -15.75 -34.67
CA ASP A 375 13.68 -16.01 -35.99
C ASP A 375 14.75 -16.16 -37.10
N SER A 376 15.90 -15.48 -36.95
CA SER A 376 17.06 -15.65 -37.84
C SER A 376 17.77 -17.00 -37.70
N LEU A 377 17.47 -17.79 -36.65
CA LEU A 377 18.08 -19.09 -36.38
C LEU A 377 17.17 -20.29 -36.74
N ARG A 378 15.95 -20.04 -37.25
CA ARG A 378 14.97 -21.11 -37.51
C ARG A 378 15.41 -22.14 -38.55
N GLU A 379 16.34 -21.77 -39.42
CA GLU A 379 16.91 -22.64 -40.45
C GLU A 379 18.27 -23.24 -40.03
N ASP A 380 18.84 -22.86 -38.87
CA ASP A 380 20.10 -23.43 -38.37
C ASP A 380 19.83 -24.79 -37.70
N GLU A 381 20.45 -25.84 -38.25
CA GLU A 381 20.28 -27.21 -37.77
C GLU A 381 20.65 -27.38 -36.29
N ARG A 382 21.69 -26.68 -35.80
CA ARG A 382 22.13 -26.78 -34.41
C ARG A 382 21.08 -26.18 -33.48
N PHE A 383 20.53 -25.03 -33.86
CA PHE A 383 19.42 -24.41 -33.12
C PHE A 383 18.21 -25.34 -33.04
N LEU A 384 17.81 -25.95 -34.18
CA LEU A 384 16.71 -26.91 -34.22
C LEU A 384 16.94 -28.12 -33.31
N VAL A 385 18.16 -28.67 -33.27
CA VAL A 385 18.53 -29.78 -32.38
C VAL A 385 18.37 -29.36 -30.91
N LEU A 386 18.82 -28.16 -30.53
CA LEU A 386 18.76 -27.68 -29.15
C LEU A 386 17.34 -27.57 -28.61
N ILE A 387 16.42 -27.07 -29.43
CA ILE A 387 15.02 -26.87 -29.02
C ILE A 387 14.18 -28.16 -29.13
N GLN A 388 14.65 -29.18 -29.85
CA GLN A 388 13.96 -30.47 -30.02
C GLN A 388 14.46 -31.58 -29.08
N ALA A 389 15.63 -31.41 -28.46
CA ALA A 389 16.23 -32.43 -27.61
C ALA A 389 15.36 -32.72 -26.37
N GLN A 390 14.50 -33.75 -26.43
CA GLN A 390 13.90 -34.32 -25.22
C GLN A 390 14.99 -34.95 -24.37
N GLN A 391 15.00 -34.68 -23.06
CA GLN A 391 15.85 -35.44 -22.14
C GLN A 391 15.51 -36.93 -22.27
N THR A 392 16.44 -37.70 -22.83
CA THR A 392 16.51 -39.12 -22.52
C THR A 392 16.96 -39.19 -21.06
N GLY A 393 16.00 -39.47 -20.17
CA GLY A 393 16.27 -39.58 -18.74
C GLY A 393 17.35 -40.62 -18.44
N ASN A 394 18.20 -40.29 -17.47
CA ASN A 394 18.99 -41.25 -16.71
C ASN A 394 19.04 -40.80 -15.25
#